data_AF-A0A6N8A0R1-F1
#
_entry.id   AF-A0A6N8A0R1-F1
#
_cell.length_a   1.000
_cell.length_b   1.000
_cell.length_c   1.000
_cell.angle_alpha   90.00
_cell.angle_beta   90.00
_cell.angle_gamma   90.00
#
_symmetry.space_group_name_H-M   'P 1'
#
loop_
_entity.id
_entity.type
_entity.pdbx_description
1 polymer ?
#
loop_
_entity_poly.entity_id
_entity_poly.type
_entity_poly.pdbx_seq_one_letter_code
_entity_poly.pdbx_strand_id
1 'polypeptide(L)' 'MPTRTQFIRDIRKQAAALGLDIVVDTKKGKGNHYRVTAGDRTTTVPERISPLMAKIIRRQLGLD' A
#
# COMPACT_ATOMS: atom_id res chain seq x y z
N MET A 1 4.29 -13.86 7.51
CA MET A 1 4.20 -12.75 6.53
C MET A 1 3.21 -11.72 7.07
N PRO A 2 3.44 -10.41 6.89
CA PRO A 2 2.50 -9.41 7.36
C PRO A 2 1.15 -9.61 6.70
N THR A 3 0.06 -9.48 7.47
CA THR A 3 -1.27 -9.45 6.87
C THR A 3 -1.43 -8.17 6.07
N ARG A 4 -2.29 -8.16 5.05
CA ARG A 4 -2.57 -6.95 4.27
C ARG A 4 -2.93 -5.75 5.16
N THR A 5 -3.69 -5.98 6.23
CA THR A 5 -4.07 -4.93 7.19
C THR A 5 -2.85 -4.37 7.93
N GLN A 6 -1.93 -5.23 8.36
CA GLN A 6 -0.66 -4.79 8.97
C GLN A 6 0.16 -3.97 7.98
N PHE A 7 0.28 -4.44 6.73
CA PHE A 7 1.01 -3.73 5.70
C PHE A 7 0.40 -2.35 5.40
N ILE A 8 -0.93 -2.24 5.30
CA ILE A 8 -1.61 -0.96 5.09
C ILE A 8 -1.37 0.01 6.25
N ARG A 9 -1.37 -0.49 7.49
CA ARG A 9 -1.05 0.33 8.66
C ARG A 9 0.39 0.84 8.61
N ASP A 10 1.33 0.02 8.16
CA ASP A 10 2.73 0.41 8.07
C ASP A 10 2.96 1.47 6.99
N ILE A 11 2.38 1.30 5.79
CA ILE A 11 2.51 2.31 4.72
C ILE A 11 1.80 3.62 5.08
N ARG A 12 0.71 3.58 5.86
CA ARG A 12 0.07 4.81 6.39
C ARG A 12 1.01 5.57 7.32
N LYS A 13 1.72 4.88 8.20
CA LYS A 13 2.71 5.53 9.08
C LYS A 13 3.87 6.14 8.29
N GLN A 14 4.37 5.43 7.28
CA GLN A 14 5.44 5.93 6.41
C GLN A 14 4.99 7.14 5.61
N ALA A 15 3.81 7.09 5.01
CA ALA A 15 3.25 8.20 4.26
C ALA A 15 3.01 9.43 5.15
N ALA A 16 2.48 9.24 6.37
CA ALA A 16 2.31 10.32 7.33
C ALA A 16 3.64 10.98 7.72
N ALA A 17 4.71 10.19 7.89
CA ALA A 17 6.06 10.72 8.15
C ALA A 17 6.62 11.54 6.97
N LEU A 18 6.12 11.30 5.75
CA LEU A 18 6.49 12.01 4.53
C LEU A 18 5.50 13.13 4.17
N GLY A 19 4.47 13.37 5.00
CA GLY A 19 3.41 14.34 4.70
C GLY A 19 2.52 13.96 3.51
N LEU A 20 2.43 12.67 3.19
CA LEU A 20 1.63 12.14 2.10
C LEU A 20 0.28 11.59 2.61
N ASP A 21 -0.80 11.96 1.91
CA ASP A 21 -2.11 11.37 2.13
C ASP A 21 -2.22 9.97 1.53
N ILE A 22 -2.84 9.05 2.27
CA ILE A 22 -3.11 7.68 1.83
C ILE A 22 -4.60 7.47 1.63
N VAL A 23 -4.98 7.12 0.41
CA VAL A 23 -6.33 6.66 0.06
C VAL A 23 -6.29 5.16 -0.20
N VAL A 24 -7.19 4.42 0.43
CA VAL A 24 -7.35 2.97 0.23
C VAL A 24 -8.73 2.71 -0.32
N ASP A 25 -8.79 2.28 -1.58
CA ASP A 25 -10.01 1.85 -2.23
C ASP A 25 -10.11 0.32 -2.18
N THR A 26 -11.09 -0.19 -1.43
CA THR A 26 -11.33 -1.62 -1.24
C THR A 26 -12.25 -2.21 -2.30
N LYS A 27 -12.84 -1.40 -3.19
CA LYS A 27 -13.84 -1.79 -4.19
C LYS A 27 -13.29 -1.78 -5.62
N LYS A 28 -12.25 -0.98 -5.91
CA LYS A 28 -11.67 -0.82 -7.26
C LYS A 28 -10.46 -1.71 -7.58
N GLY A 29 -10.21 -2.75 -6.80
CA GLY A 29 -9.22 -3.77 -7.14
C GLY A 29 -9.76 -4.83 -8.09
N LYS A 30 -8.90 -5.44 -8.91
CA LYS A 30 -9.24 -6.65 -9.66
C LYS A 30 -9.35 -7.83 -8.68
N GLY A 31 -10.57 -8.22 -8.30
CA GLY A 31 -10.82 -9.23 -7.27
C GLY A 31 -10.71 -8.68 -5.84
N ASN A 32 -10.36 -9.52 -4.85
CA ASN A 32 -10.18 -9.15 -3.43
C ASN A 32 -8.95 -8.25 -3.17
N HIS A 33 -8.45 -7.50 -4.15
CA HIS A 33 -7.28 -6.63 -4.00
C HIS A 33 -7.70 -5.22 -3.60
N TYR A 34 -6.83 -4.50 -2.90
CA TYR A 34 -7.05 -3.09 -2.60
C TYR A 34 -6.22 -2.22 -3.53
N ARG A 35 -6.77 -1.08 -3.91
CA ARG A 35 -6.01 -0.04 -4.60
C ARG A 35 -5.59 0.99 -3.57
N VAL A 36 -4.30 1.31 -3.54
CA VAL A 36 -3.74 2.27 -2.59
C VAL A 36 -3.10 3.40 -3.37
N THR A 37 -3.46 4.62 -3.01
CA THR A 37 -2.86 5.85 -3.53
C THR A 37 -2.14 6.56 -2.39
N ALA A 38 -0.90 6.97 -2.63
CA ALA A 38 -0.09 7.82 -1.76
C ALA A 38 0.29 9.09 -2.55
N GLY A 39 -0.29 10.24 -2.18
CA GLY A 39 -0.14 11.46 -2.99
C GLY A 39 -0.63 11.27 -4.43
N ASP A 40 0.29 11.34 -5.40
CA ASP A 40 0.05 11.13 -6.83
C ASP A 40 0.29 9.68 -7.30
N ARG A 41 0.89 8.83 -6.46
CA ARG A 41 1.28 7.47 -6.82
C ARG A 41 0.22 6.46 -6.43
N THR A 42 -0.09 5.52 -7.32
CA THR A 42 -1.11 4.49 -7.07
C THR A 42 -0.57 3.11 -7.38
N THR A 43 -0.88 2.14 -6.52
CA THR A 43 -0.58 0.72 -6.75
C THR A 43 -1.69 -0.20 -6.24
N THR A 44 -1.57 -1.50 -6.56
CA THR A 44 -2.51 -2.54 -6.13
C THR A 44 -1.85 -3.42 -5.06
N VAL A 45 -2.55 -3.60 -3.94
CA VAL A 45 -2.12 -4.42 -2.82
C VAL A 45 -2.91 -5.72 -2.81
N PRO A 46 -2.25 -6.87 -3.07
CA PRO A 46 -2.90 -8.18 -3.02
C PRO A 46 -3.21 -8.59 -1.57
N GLU A 47 -4.01 -9.63 -1.41
CA GLU A 47 -4.36 -10.17 -0.09
C GLU A 47 -3.15 -10.78 0.63
N ARG A 48 -2.30 -11.51 -0.10
CA ARG A 48 -1.04 -12.08 0.41
C ARG A 48 0.14 -11.24 -0.07
N ILE A 49 0.97 -10.82 0.88
CA ILE A 49 2.10 -9.92 0.62
C ILE A 49 3.38 -10.63 1.06
N SER A 50 4.26 -10.92 0.11
CA SER A 50 5.62 -11.38 0.40
C SER A 50 6.53 -10.20 0.76
N PRO A 51 7.67 -10.42 1.44
CA PRO A 51 8.64 -9.36 1.73
C PRO A 51 9.12 -8.61 0.48
N LEU A 52 9.32 -9.34 -0.63
CA LEU A 52 9.71 -8.74 -1.90
C LEU A 52 8.60 -7.85 -2.47
N MET A 53 7.35 -8.32 -2.45
CA MET A 53 6.19 -7.52 -2.89
C MET A 53 6.03 -6.26 -2.03
N ALA A 54 6.16 -6.39 -0.71
CA ALA A 54 6.10 -5.25 0.20
C ALA A 54 7.13 -4.17 -0.17
N LYS A 55 8.37 -4.56 -0.48
CA LYS A 55 9.43 -3.63 -0.92
C LYS A 55 9.09 -2.95 -2.25
N ILE A 56 8.61 -3.71 -3.23
CA ILE A 56 8.19 -3.17 -4.54
C ILE A 56 7.03 -2.18 -4.39
N ILE A 57 6.02 -2.53 -3.58
CA ILE A 57 4.84 -1.70 -3.35
C ILE A 57 5.24 -0.38 -2.66
N ARG A 58 6.12 -0.41 -1.65
CA ARG A 58 6.62 0.81 -1.00
C ARG A 58 7.33 1.73 -1.99
N ARG A 59 8.21 1.20 -2.84
CA ARG A 59 8.88 1.96 -3.90
C ARG A 59 7.90 2.58 -4.88
N GLN A 60 6.91 1.82 -5.33
CA GLN A 60 5.86 2.30 -6.22
C GLN A 60 5.04 3.44 -5.60
N LEU A 61 4.85 3.41 -4.28
CA LEU A 61 4.17 4.47 -3.52
C LEU A 61 5.10 5.62 -3.11
N GLY A 62 6.42 5.52 -3.34
CA GLY A 62 7.38 6.53 -2.89
C GLY A 62 7.62 6.55 -1.38
N LEU A 63 7.51 5.40 -0.72
CA LEU A 63 7.65 5.24 0.74
C LEU A 63 8.95 4.51 1.16
N ASP A 64 9.91 4.36 0.23
CA ASP A 64 11.21 3.69 0.42
C ASP A 64 12.32 4.74 0.53
#